data_AF-A0A6N6LLU2-F1
#
_entry.id   AF-A0A6N6LLU2-F1
#
_cell.length_a   1.000
_cell.length_b   1.000
_cell.length_c   1.000
_cell.angle_alpha   90.00
_cell.angle_beta   90.00
_cell.angle_gamma   90.00
#
_symmetry.space_group_name_H-M   'P 1'
#
loop_
_entity.id
_entity.type
_entity.pdbx_description
1 polymer ?
#
loop_
_entity_poly.entity_id
_entity_poly.type
_entity_poly.pdbx_seq_one_letter_code
_entity_poly.pdbx_strand_id
1 'polypeptide(L)'
;MSPSGLFYLSKFKHLKFIIYVFIYRKMMILQENASIDLKNVDLVLSLGNSCRSVHHIKEHNLRLFATPLDWVGNYDLKTAFYCFETNFKNFFIECEKIGEDEEKQLISVRDKNTNMTSRHHFLLNKPLELQIPEFNQKMQKRYKRMQEYILKAKKIVLVNMGKDSLEEVENFLRKIHNFWQNDKELYFIKIIHNEKMPRDSILTKQYLIDKNLHLLTYEGNDTSLDESSKYAWRGNEIIWKQALKNIQLKKQFSLKYLCQKGLYTTLMLINLVRKKTY
;
A
#
# COMPACT_ATOMS: atom_id res chain seq x y z
N MET A 1 42.56 46.14 -36.36
CA MET A 1 42.72 45.67 -34.96
C MET A 1 41.35 45.40 -34.39
N SER A 2 41.22 44.31 -33.63
CA SER A 2 40.02 43.51 -33.41
C SER A 2 38.90 44.17 -32.57
N PRO A 3 37.63 43.84 -32.84
CA PRO A 3 36.55 43.98 -31.87
C PRO A 3 36.47 42.68 -31.06
N SER A 4 37.07 42.65 -29.88
CA SER A 4 37.07 41.48 -28.99
C SER A 4 36.75 41.91 -27.57
N GLY A 5 35.49 41.74 -27.14
CA GLY A 5 35.18 41.90 -25.72
C GLY A 5 33.74 42.17 -25.32
N LEU A 6 32.73 41.51 -25.91
CA LEU A 6 31.36 41.59 -25.34
C LEU A 6 30.41 40.43 -25.69
N PHE A 7 30.92 39.25 -26.03
CA PHE A 7 30.09 38.10 -26.42
C PHE A 7 30.27 36.81 -25.60
N TYR A 8 30.77 36.91 -24.36
CA TYR A 8 31.03 35.71 -23.54
C TYR A 8 30.39 35.68 -22.14
N LEU A 9 29.31 36.45 -21.90
CA LEU A 9 28.60 36.42 -20.61
C LEU A 9 27.11 36.07 -20.67
N SER A 10 26.55 35.70 -21.83
CA SER A 10 25.13 35.28 -21.93
C SER A 10 24.92 33.76 -21.93
N LYS A 11 25.94 32.94 -22.23
CA LYS A 11 25.79 31.47 -22.32
C LYS A 11 25.86 30.70 -21.00
N PHE A 12 26.36 31.29 -19.92
CA PHE A 12 26.45 30.62 -18.61
C PHE A 12 25.22 30.78 -17.71
N LYS A 13 24.34 31.76 -17.97
CA LYS A 13 23.11 31.94 -17.19
C LYS A 13 22.02 30.94 -17.58
N HIS A 14 21.90 30.59 -18.86
CA HIS A 14 20.95 29.56 -19.30
C HIS A 14 21.34 28.14 -18.87
N LEU A 15 22.64 27.83 -18.77
CA LEU A 15 23.07 26.51 -18.30
C LEU A 15 22.81 26.32 -16.79
N LYS A 16 22.98 27.37 -15.98
CA LYS A 16 22.59 27.31 -14.55
C LYS A 16 21.08 27.17 -14.37
N PHE A 17 20.26 27.78 -15.22
CA PHE A 17 18.79 27.64 -15.14
C PHE A 17 18.31 26.26 -15.60
N ILE A 18 18.93 25.68 -16.63
CA ILE A 18 18.60 24.33 -17.10
C ILE A 18 19.09 23.25 -16.11
N ILE A 19 20.23 23.46 -15.43
CA ILE A 19 20.70 22.58 -14.36
C ILE A 19 19.83 22.73 -13.10
N TYR A 20 19.29 23.92 -12.81
CA TYR A 20 18.39 24.13 -11.67
C TYR A 20 17.01 23.48 -11.86
N VAL A 21 16.50 23.43 -13.10
CA VAL A 21 15.25 22.73 -13.44
C VAL A 21 15.42 21.20 -13.41
N PHE A 22 16.65 20.69 -13.60
CA PHE A 22 16.91 19.25 -13.60
C PHE A 22 17.17 18.64 -12.21
N ILE A 23 17.47 19.43 -11.18
CA ILE A 23 17.93 18.90 -9.88
C ILE A 23 16.85 18.91 -8.78
N TYR A 24 15.72 19.62 -8.93
CA TYR A 24 14.62 19.53 -7.96
C TYR A 24 13.26 19.42 -8.63
N ARG A 25 12.91 18.21 -9.07
CA ARG A 25 11.52 17.85 -9.37
C ARG A 25 10.77 17.61 -8.06
N LYS A 26 10.59 18.70 -7.30
CA LYS A 26 9.95 18.68 -5.98
C LYS A 26 8.48 18.29 -6.13
N MET A 27 8.02 17.34 -5.33
CA MET A 27 6.61 16.97 -5.22
C MET A 27 5.72 18.22 -5.04
N MET A 28 4.76 18.41 -5.94
CA MET A 28 3.88 19.59 -5.93
C MET A 28 2.57 19.25 -5.23
N ILE A 29 2.18 20.06 -4.24
CA ILE A 29 0.83 19.99 -3.65
C ILE A 29 -0.16 20.46 -4.71
N LEU A 30 -1.11 19.61 -5.07
CA LEU A 30 -2.16 19.96 -6.01
C LEU A 30 -3.36 20.60 -5.31
N GLN A 31 -3.74 20.09 -4.14
CA GLN A 31 -4.95 20.50 -3.45
C GLN A 31 -4.92 20.11 -1.97
N GLU A 32 -5.41 21.01 -1.12
CA GLU A 32 -5.75 20.76 0.29
C GLU A 32 -7.26 20.48 0.42
N ASN A 33 -7.65 19.61 1.34
CA ASN A 33 -9.03 19.10 1.47
C ASN A 33 -9.53 18.34 0.23
N ALA A 34 -8.61 17.71 -0.51
CA ALA A 34 -8.90 16.96 -1.72
C ALA A 34 -9.64 15.64 -1.40
N SER A 35 -10.78 15.41 -2.07
CA SER A 35 -11.35 14.07 -2.22
C SER A 35 -11.12 13.60 -3.64
N ILE A 36 -10.42 12.48 -3.83
CA ILE A 36 -10.23 11.90 -5.15
C ILE A 36 -11.34 10.89 -5.44
N ASP A 37 -11.79 10.82 -6.70
CA ASP A 37 -12.73 9.80 -7.19
C ASP A 37 -11.93 8.77 -8.02
N LEU A 38 -11.51 7.67 -7.38
CA LEU A 38 -10.68 6.64 -8.00
C LEU A 38 -11.55 5.53 -8.57
N LYS A 39 -12.12 5.79 -9.74
CA LYS A 39 -12.89 4.81 -10.51
C LYS A 39 -12.00 3.92 -11.36
N ASN A 40 -12.52 2.72 -11.65
CA ASN A 40 -11.90 1.73 -12.52
C ASN A 40 -10.47 1.34 -12.10
N VAL A 41 -10.24 1.24 -10.79
CA VAL A 41 -8.99 0.74 -10.24
C VAL A 41 -8.86 -0.75 -10.54
N ASP A 42 -7.72 -1.19 -11.07
CA ASP A 42 -7.51 -2.59 -11.38
C ASP A 42 -7.09 -3.39 -10.13
N LEU A 43 -6.31 -2.77 -9.24
CA LEU A 43 -5.72 -3.45 -8.10
C LEU A 43 -5.53 -2.52 -6.90
N VAL A 44 -5.87 -2.99 -5.71
CA VAL A 44 -5.57 -2.34 -4.42
C VAL A 44 -4.70 -3.27 -3.59
N LEU A 45 -3.54 -2.80 -3.14
CA LEU A 45 -2.58 -3.55 -2.34
C LEU A 45 -2.30 -2.86 -1.01
N SER A 46 -2.14 -3.65 0.05
CA SER A 46 -1.59 -3.17 1.31
C SER A 46 -0.06 -3.15 1.21
N LEU A 47 0.55 -2.03 1.56
CA LEU A 47 1.97 -1.91 1.89
C LEU A 47 2.16 -1.57 3.37
N GLY A 48 1.12 -1.78 4.18
CA GLY A 48 1.06 -1.32 5.55
C GLY A 48 1.99 -2.07 6.50
N ASN A 49 2.71 -1.31 7.31
CA ASN A 49 3.48 -1.75 8.48
C ASN A 49 2.56 -2.25 9.65
N SER A 50 1.26 -2.36 9.41
CA SER A 50 0.28 -2.82 10.39
C SER A 50 -0.85 -3.63 9.74
N CYS A 51 -1.41 -4.56 10.52
CA CYS A 51 -2.60 -5.33 10.17
C CYS A 51 -3.83 -4.46 9.82
N ARG A 52 -3.80 -3.18 10.22
CA ARG A 52 -4.88 -2.20 10.04
C ARG A 52 -5.15 -1.90 8.57
N SER A 53 -4.11 -1.72 7.76
CA SER A 53 -4.26 -1.38 6.34
C SER A 53 -5.03 -2.47 5.58
N VAL A 54 -4.57 -3.73 5.70
CA VAL A 54 -5.22 -4.87 5.05
C VAL A 54 -6.64 -5.14 5.61
N HIS A 55 -6.88 -4.88 6.90
CA HIS A 55 -8.21 -4.98 7.48
C HIS A 55 -9.18 -4.02 6.79
N HIS A 56 -8.86 -2.72 6.72
CA HIS A 56 -9.75 -1.73 6.11
C HIS A 56 -9.95 -1.93 4.60
N ILE A 57 -8.91 -2.33 3.86
CA ILE A 57 -9.05 -2.70 2.43
C ILE A 57 -10.03 -3.88 2.29
N LYS A 58 -10.00 -4.84 3.21
CA LYS A 58 -10.92 -5.99 3.21
C LYS A 58 -12.36 -5.56 3.52
N GLU A 59 -12.58 -4.74 4.54
CA GLU A 59 -13.93 -4.26 4.92
C GLU A 59 -14.59 -3.42 3.80
N HIS A 60 -13.78 -2.70 3.02
CA HIS A 60 -14.26 -1.95 1.84
C HIS A 60 -14.38 -2.79 0.56
N ASN A 61 -14.25 -4.13 0.65
CA ASN A 61 -14.29 -5.05 -0.50
C ASN A 61 -13.26 -4.74 -1.60
N LEU A 62 -12.16 -4.09 -1.25
CA LEU A 62 -11.09 -3.71 -2.18
C LEU A 62 -10.01 -4.81 -2.30
N ARG A 63 -9.97 -5.75 -1.34
CA ARG A 63 -8.96 -6.81 -1.30
C ARG A 63 -9.33 -7.98 -2.21
N LEU A 64 -8.68 -8.07 -3.37
CA LEU A 64 -8.91 -9.17 -4.33
C LEU A 64 -8.31 -10.50 -3.90
N PHE A 65 -7.18 -10.49 -3.18
CA PHE A 65 -6.48 -11.69 -2.73
C PHE A 65 -5.52 -11.35 -1.59
N ALA A 66 -4.97 -12.39 -0.95
CA ALA A 66 -3.96 -12.22 0.08
C ALA A 66 -2.58 -11.97 -0.53
N THR A 67 -1.93 -10.88 -0.12
CA THR A 67 -0.54 -10.56 -0.51
C THR A 67 0.46 -11.08 0.54
N PRO A 68 1.77 -11.11 0.23
CA PRO A 68 2.78 -11.49 1.21
C PRO A 68 2.90 -10.54 2.41
N LEU A 69 2.69 -9.24 2.19
CA LEU A 69 2.82 -8.20 3.21
C LEU A 69 1.54 -8.02 4.05
N ASP A 70 0.46 -8.73 3.69
CA ASP A 70 -0.75 -8.75 4.49
C ASP A 70 -0.48 -9.39 5.85
N TRP A 71 -0.87 -8.69 6.93
CA TRP A 71 -0.73 -9.18 8.31
C TRP A 71 0.72 -9.36 8.79
N VAL A 72 1.65 -8.71 8.11
CA VAL A 72 3.05 -8.54 8.53
C VAL A 72 3.22 -7.09 8.96
N GLY A 73 4.02 -6.86 10.00
CA GLY A 73 4.32 -5.51 10.50
C GLY A 73 5.80 -5.35 10.82
N ASN A 74 6.12 -4.23 11.44
CA ASN A 74 7.46 -3.76 11.77
C ASN A 74 8.46 -3.66 10.59
N TYR A 75 8.13 -2.86 9.56
CA TYR A 75 9.04 -2.56 8.45
C TYR A 75 8.80 -1.17 7.83
N ASP A 76 9.82 -0.66 7.15
CA ASP A 76 9.77 0.57 6.36
C ASP A 76 9.60 0.25 4.86
N LEU A 77 9.42 1.30 4.04
CA LEU A 77 9.25 1.12 2.58
C LEU A 77 10.51 0.58 1.89
N LYS A 78 11.71 0.75 2.47
CA LYS A 78 12.96 0.20 1.93
C LYS A 78 12.97 -1.32 2.07
N THR A 79 12.62 -1.84 3.24
CA THR A 79 12.46 -3.27 3.50
C THR A 79 11.34 -3.87 2.65
N ALA A 80 10.21 -3.16 2.48
CA ALA A 80 9.15 -3.61 1.58
C ALA A 80 9.66 -3.76 0.14
N PHE A 81 10.41 -2.77 -0.37
CA PHE A 81 11.01 -2.83 -1.70
C PHE A 81 12.02 -3.98 -1.84
N TYR A 82 12.88 -4.17 -0.84
CA TYR A 82 13.83 -5.30 -0.79
C TYR A 82 13.12 -6.66 -0.92
N CYS A 83 11.95 -6.82 -0.28
CA CYS A 83 11.15 -8.04 -0.42
C CYS A 83 10.66 -8.25 -1.85
N PHE A 84 10.22 -7.19 -2.54
CA PHE A 84 9.83 -7.28 -3.96
C PHE A 84 11.01 -7.64 -4.86
N GLU A 85 12.16 -6.98 -4.66
CA GLU A 85 13.39 -7.19 -5.43
C GLU A 85 13.92 -8.62 -5.30
N THR A 86 13.86 -9.18 -4.10
CA THR A 86 14.29 -10.57 -3.82
C THR A 86 13.21 -11.62 -4.14
N ASN A 87 12.07 -11.22 -4.71
CA ASN A 87 10.90 -12.06 -4.96
C ASN A 87 10.42 -12.82 -3.70
N PHE A 88 10.57 -12.22 -2.51
CA PHE A 88 10.28 -12.84 -1.21
C PHE A 88 11.07 -14.12 -0.93
N LYS A 89 12.18 -14.40 -1.64
CA LYS A 89 13.01 -15.58 -1.37
C LYS A 89 13.53 -15.55 0.06
N ASN A 90 14.02 -14.38 0.50
CA ASN A 90 14.65 -14.17 1.80
C ASN A 90 13.65 -13.88 2.95
N PHE A 91 12.35 -14.00 2.69
CA PHE A 91 11.29 -13.58 3.61
C PHE A 91 11.08 -14.60 4.73
N PHE A 92 11.36 -14.26 5.99
CA PHE A 92 11.21 -15.15 7.14
C PHE A 92 11.95 -16.49 6.95
N ILE A 93 13.21 -16.46 6.50
CA ILE A 93 14.07 -17.68 6.46
C ILE A 93 14.66 -17.95 7.85
N GLU A 94 15.15 -16.90 8.52
CA GLU A 94 15.72 -17.00 9.86
C GLU A 94 14.86 -16.19 10.80
N CYS A 95 14.20 -16.88 11.73
CA CYS A 95 13.25 -16.25 12.60
C CYS A 95 13.50 -16.59 14.07
N GLU A 96 12.93 -15.78 14.94
CA GLU A 96 12.85 -16.07 16.37
C GLU A 96 11.45 -15.80 16.89
N LYS A 97 11.08 -16.56 17.92
CA LYS A 97 9.85 -16.36 18.67
C LYS A 97 10.02 -15.15 19.60
N ILE A 98 9.10 -14.20 19.52
CA ILE A 98 9.13 -12.96 20.32
C ILE A 98 7.90 -12.81 21.22
N GLY A 99 6.95 -13.74 21.17
CA GLY A 99 5.76 -13.72 22.03
C GLY A 99 4.76 -14.81 21.69
N GLU A 100 3.74 -14.93 22.53
CA GLU A 100 2.72 -15.98 22.48
C GLU A 100 1.34 -15.38 22.72
N ASP A 101 0.34 -15.93 22.03
CA ASP A 101 -1.08 -15.65 22.25
C ASP A 101 -1.75 -17.02 22.50
N GLU A 102 -1.80 -17.42 23.78
CA GLU A 102 -2.35 -18.71 24.21
C GLU A 102 -3.84 -18.82 23.86
N GLU A 103 -4.60 -17.73 23.96
CA GLU A 103 -6.03 -17.71 23.62
C GLU A 103 -6.25 -18.06 22.15
N LYS A 104 -5.42 -17.53 21.25
CA LYS A 104 -5.52 -17.81 19.81
C LYS A 104 -4.68 -18.99 19.35
N GLN A 105 -3.89 -19.61 20.22
CA GLN A 105 -2.93 -20.67 19.89
C GLN A 105 -1.93 -20.23 18.81
N LEU A 106 -1.43 -19.00 18.91
CA LEU A 106 -0.52 -18.39 17.95
C LEU A 106 0.79 -17.93 18.61
N ILE A 107 1.85 -17.86 17.83
CA ILE A 107 3.12 -17.24 18.24
C ILE A 107 3.43 -16.02 17.39
N SER A 108 4.01 -15.02 18.03
CA SER A 108 4.59 -13.86 17.36
C SER A 108 6.03 -14.18 16.98
N VAL A 109 6.34 -14.00 15.71
CA VAL A 109 7.64 -14.35 15.13
C VAL A 109 8.26 -13.11 14.50
N ARG A 110 9.56 -12.92 14.70
CA ARG A 110 10.38 -11.88 14.08
C ARG A 110 11.37 -12.50 13.09
N ASP A 111 11.41 -11.95 11.88
CA ASP A 111 12.47 -12.23 10.89
C ASP A 111 13.74 -11.48 11.30
N LYS A 112 14.85 -12.21 11.47
CA LYS A 112 16.12 -11.67 11.94
C LYS A 112 16.79 -10.74 10.93
N ASN A 113 16.52 -10.94 9.63
CA ASN A 113 17.16 -10.17 8.56
C ASN A 113 16.49 -8.82 8.33
N THR A 114 15.16 -8.78 8.50
CA THR A 114 14.35 -7.60 8.15
C THR A 114 13.70 -6.92 9.34
N ASN A 115 13.77 -7.53 10.53
CA ASN A 115 13.01 -7.17 11.73
C ASN A 115 11.48 -7.21 11.57
N MET A 116 10.98 -7.73 10.44
CA MET A 116 9.55 -7.89 10.19
C MET A 116 8.94 -8.85 11.21
N THR A 117 7.70 -8.58 11.60
CA THR A 117 6.98 -9.38 12.59
C THR A 117 5.68 -9.94 12.01
N SER A 118 5.38 -11.17 12.39
CA SER A 118 4.15 -11.87 12.03
C SER A 118 3.48 -12.39 13.30
N ARG A 119 2.23 -11.98 13.55
CA ARG A 119 1.47 -12.34 14.76
C ARG A 119 0.34 -13.35 14.50
N HIS A 120 0.08 -13.66 13.24
CA HIS A 120 -1.16 -14.34 12.82
C HIS A 120 -0.93 -15.63 12.01
N HIS A 121 0.31 -16.03 11.80
CA HIS A 121 0.64 -17.08 10.83
C HIS A 121 1.28 -18.33 11.42
N PHE A 122 1.84 -18.23 12.62
CA PHE A 122 2.57 -19.31 13.25
C PHE A 122 1.78 -19.83 14.45
N LEU A 123 1.58 -21.15 14.50
CA LEU A 123 0.85 -21.85 15.53
C LEU A 123 1.74 -22.14 16.74
N LEU A 124 1.15 -22.08 17.93
CA LEU A 124 1.84 -22.38 19.18
C LEU A 124 2.19 -23.86 19.33
N ASN A 125 1.32 -24.74 18.85
CA ASN A 125 1.45 -26.20 19.00
C ASN A 125 2.29 -26.87 17.90
N LYS A 126 3.05 -26.09 17.10
CA LYS A 126 3.89 -26.62 16.01
C LYS A 126 5.31 -26.02 16.10
N PRO A 127 6.38 -26.82 15.97
CA PRO A 127 7.75 -26.30 15.97
C PRO A 127 7.97 -25.22 14.92
N LEU A 128 8.67 -24.15 15.29
CA LEU A 128 8.86 -22.98 14.43
C LEU A 128 9.67 -23.34 13.17
N GLU A 129 10.66 -24.22 13.32
CA GLU A 129 11.57 -24.71 12.28
C GLU A 129 10.81 -25.42 11.15
N LEU A 130 9.68 -26.06 11.47
CA LEU A 130 8.82 -26.71 10.47
C LEU A 130 7.87 -25.72 9.80
N GLN A 131 7.46 -24.67 10.50
CA GLN A 131 6.52 -23.68 9.98
C GLN A 131 7.19 -22.63 9.08
N ILE A 132 8.46 -22.31 9.34
CA ILE A 132 9.22 -21.31 8.59
C ILE A 132 9.24 -21.62 7.08
N PRO A 133 9.66 -22.83 6.62
CA PRO A 133 9.68 -23.14 5.19
C PRO A 133 8.28 -23.11 4.56
N GLU A 134 7.26 -23.61 5.27
CA GLU A 134 5.87 -23.60 4.81
C GLU A 134 5.35 -22.16 4.64
N PHE A 135 5.65 -21.29 5.61
CA PHE A 135 5.28 -19.89 5.61
C PHE A 135 5.96 -19.15 4.44
N ASN A 136 7.27 -19.28 4.31
CA ASN A 136 8.04 -18.68 3.22
C ASN A 136 7.51 -19.15 1.85
N GLN A 137 7.30 -20.45 1.65
CA GLN A 137 6.77 -20.99 0.40
C GLN A 137 5.36 -20.44 0.09
N LYS A 138 4.51 -20.31 1.11
CA LYS A 138 3.17 -19.71 0.98
C LYS A 138 3.25 -18.23 0.57
N MET A 139 4.19 -17.47 1.12
CA MET A 139 4.40 -16.06 0.74
C MET A 139 4.94 -15.91 -0.67
N GLN A 140 5.87 -16.76 -1.11
CA GLN A 140 6.32 -16.80 -2.50
C GLN A 140 5.16 -17.12 -3.47
N LYS A 141 4.28 -18.08 -3.13
CA LYS A 141 3.08 -18.38 -3.93
C LYS A 141 2.12 -17.17 -4.01
N ARG A 142 1.90 -16.47 -2.89
CA ARG A 142 1.10 -15.23 -2.88
C ARG A 142 1.73 -14.14 -3.72
N TYR A 143 3.06 -14.00 -3.67
CA TYR A 143 3.79 -13.02 -4.46
C TYR A 143 3.69 -13.30 -5.96
N LYS A 144 3.90 -14.55 -6.39
CA LYS A 144 3.74 -14.95 -7.79
C LYS A 144 2.34 -14.60 -8.31
N ARG A 145 1.31 -14.91 -7.53
CA ARG A 145 -0.06 -14.52 -7.84
C ARG A 145 -0.22 -13.00 -7.91
N MET A 146 0.38 -12.25 -7.00
CA MET A 146 0.35 -10.79 -7.01
C MET A 146 0.97 -10.21 -8.29
N GLN A 147 2.12 -10.74 -8.72
CA GLN A 147 2.80 -10.34 -9.95
C GLN A 147 1.90 -10.53 -11.18
N GLU A 148 1.16 -11.63 -11.27
CA GLU A 148 0.20 -11.86 -12.37
C GLU A 148 -0.88 -10.78 -12.48
N TYR A 149 -1.31 -10.21 -11.35
CA TYR A 149 -2.29 -9.11 -11.33
C TYR A 149 -1.62 -7.77 -11.63
N ILE A 150 -0.43 -7.52 -11.08
CA ILE A 150 0.35 -6.30 -11.37
C ILE A 150 0.63 -6.18 -12.86
N LEU A 151 1.05 -7.26 -13.52
CA LEU A 151 1.34 -7.28 -14.97
C LEU A 151 0.15 -6.84 -15.82
N LYS A 152 -1.08 -7.13 -15.39
CA LYS A 152 -2.32 -6.82 -16.12
C LYS A 152 -2.93 -5.49 -15.72
N ALA A 153 -2.54 -4.94 -14.57
CA ALA A 153 -3.09 -3.70 -14.03
C ALA A 153 -2.47 -2.48 -14.72
N LYS A 154 -3.30 -1.48 -14.98
CA LYS A 154 -2.88 -0.15 -15.42
C LYS A 154 -3.00 0.87 -14.31
N LYS A 155 -4.03 0.75 -13.45
CA LYS A 155 -4.23 1.63 -12.28
C LYS A 155 -4.15 0.83 -10.99
N ILE A 156 -3.13 1.12 -10.17
CA ILE A 156 -2.87 0.42 -8.91
C ILE A 156 -2.92 1.41 -7.74
N VAL A 157 -3.62 1.04 -6.68
CA VAL A 157 -3.63 1.77 -5.41
C VAL A 157 -2.81 1.00 -4.38
N LEU A 158 -1.87 1.69 -3.74
CA LEU A 158 -1.06 1.22 -2.63
C LEU A 158 -1.53 1.92 -1.37
N VAL A 159 -1.95 1.17 -0.35
CA VAL A 159 -2.43 1.73 0.92
C VAL A 159 -1.43 1.41 2.03
N ASN A 160 -1.01 2.44 2.77
CA ASN A 160 -0.01 2.32 3.82
C ASN A 160 -0.36 3.19 5.03
N MET A 161 -0.14 2.62 6.21
CA MET A 161 -0.01 3.35 7.47
C MET A 161 1.39 3.04 8.02
N GLY A 162 2.32 3.96 7.79
CA GLY A 162 3.73 3.81 8.11
C GLY A 162 4.34 5.15 8.49
N LYS A 163 5.48 5.10 9.19
CA LYS A 163 6.19 6.27 9.71
C LYS A 163 7.07 6.97 8.67
N ASP A 164 7.18 6.40 7.47
CA ASP A 164 8.01 6.91 6.39
C ASP A 164 7.67 8.37 6.07
N SER A 165 8.67 9.18 5.79
CA SER A 165 8.48 10.56 5.33
C SER A 165 7.82 10.61 3.94
N LEU A 166 7.34 11.79 3.53
CA LEU A 166 6.81 11.98 2.17
C LEU A 166 7.89 11.77 1.11
N GLU A 167 9.14 12.13 1.41
CA GLU A 167 10.29 11.90 0.53
C GLU A 167 10.59 10.40 0.36
N GLU A 168 10.52 9.62 1.44
CA GLU A 168 10.68 8.17 1.37
C GLU A 168 9.56 7.50 0.56
N VAL A 169 8.32 8.00 0.69
CA VAL A 169 7.20 7.54 -0.12
C VAL A 169 7.40 7.88 -1.60
N GLU A 170 7.85 9.10 -1.91
CA GLU A 170 8.18 9.49 -3.29
C GLU A 170 9.28 8.59 -3.87
N ASN A 171 10.38 8.40 -3.13
CA ASN A 171 11.48 7.56 -3.55
C ASN A 171 11.04 6.11 -3.78
N PHE A 172 10.22 5.56 -2.88
CA PHE A 172 9.62 4.24 -3.04
C PHE A 172 8.73 4.17 -4.30
N LEU A 173 7.85 5.14 -4.51
CA LEU A 173 6.96 5.18 -5.66
C LEU A 173 7.71 5.21 -6.98
N ARG A 174 8.78 6.01 -7.08
CA ARG A 174 9.62 6.05 -8.28
C ARG A 174 10.31 4.71 -8.53
N LYS A 175 10.86 4.09 -7.49
CA LYS A 175 11.52 2.77 -7.59
C LYS A 175 10.55 1.67 -8.01
N ILE A 176 9.38 1.60 -7.36
CA ILE A 176 8.41 0.52 -7.64
C ILE A 176 7.75 0.71 -9.01
N HIS A 177 7.53 1.95 -9.46
CA HIS A 177 7.06 2.24 -10.81
C HIS A 177 8.03 1.74 -11.88
N ASN A 178 9.34 1.98 -11.67
CA ASN A 178 10.37 1.45 -12.55
C ASN A 178 10.42 -0.07 -12.54
N PHE A 179 10.37 -0.67 -11.35
CA PHE A 179 10.35 -2.12 -11.18
C PHE A 179 9.12 -2.79 -11.82
N TRP A 180 7.98 -2.09 -11.86
CA TRP A 180 6.73 -2.55 -12.49
C TRP A 180 6.49 -1.99 -13.89
N GLN A 181 7.54 -1.66 -14.65
CA GLN A 181 7.50 -1.35 -16.10
C GLN A 181 7.04 0.06 -16.52
N ASN A 182 7.04 1.06 -15.64
CA ASN A 182 6.81 2.50 -15.93
C ASN A 182 5.52 2.89 -16.70
N ASP A 183 4.65 1.93 -17.01
CA ASP A 183 3.43 2.09 -17.80
C ASP A 183 2.16 2.12 -16.92
N LYS A 184 2.35 2.12 -15.59
CA LYS A 184 1.29 2.00 -14.60
C LYS A 184 1.03 3.32 -13.89
N GLU A 185 -0.22 3.66 -13.74
CA GLU A 185 -0.69 4.74 -12.89
C GLU A 185 -0.74 4.24 -11.44
N LEU A 186 0.10 4.81 -10.58
CA LEU A 186 0.22 4.44 -9.18
C LEU A 186 -0.34 5.54 -8.28
N TYR A 187 -1.26 5.15 -7.41
CA TYR A 187 -1.77 5.98 -6.33
C TYR A 187 -1.28 5.42 -5.00
N PHE A 188 -0.67 6.25 -4.18
CA PHE A 188 -0.27 5.90 -2.83
C PHE A 188 -1.16 6.63 -1.84
N ILE A 189 -1.89 5.88 -1.02
CA ILE A 189 -2.73 6.42 0.05
C ILE A 189 -1.98 6.18 1.36
N LYS A 190 -1.55 7.28 1.98
CA LYS A 190 -0.86 7.29 3.26
C LYS A 190 -1.80 7.77 4.36
N ILE A 191 -2.00 6.95 5.38
CA ILE A 191 -2.67 7.35 6.62
C ILE A 191 -1.60 7.84 7.60
N ILE A 192 -1.75 9.07 8.10
CA ILE A 192 -0.83 9.71 9.03
C ILE A 192 -1.56 9.89 10.36
N HIS A 193 -1.04 9.24 11.40
CA HIS A 193 -1.57 9.42 12.75
C HIS A 193 -1.04 10.72 13.37
N ASN A 194 -1.95 11.58 13.80
CA ASN A 194 -1.66 12.79 14.55
C ASN A 194 -2.60 12.89 15.76
N GLU A 195 -2.10 12.50 16.94
CA GLU A 195 -2.87 12.49 18.20
C GLU A 195 -3.37 13.87 18.65
N LYS A 196 -2.74 14.95 18.16
CA LYS A 196 -3.08 16.34 18.51
C LYS A 196 -4.31 16.85 17.75
N MET A 197 -4.71 16.17 16.69
CA MET A 197 -5.92 16.53 15.94
C MET A 197 -7.19 16.03 16.65
N PRO A 198 -8.31 16.75 16.53
CA PRO A 198 -9.61 16.22 16.95
C PRO A 198 -9.92 14.89 16.25
N ARG A 199 -10.63 13.98 16.94
CA ARG A 199 -10.90 12.62 16.44
C ARG A 199 -11.80 12.56 15.20
N ASP A 200 -12.59 13.59 14.96
CA ASP A 200 -13.48 13.72 13.81
C ASP A 200 -12.87 14.55 12.66
N SER A 201 -11.69 15.13 12.89
CA SER A 201 -11.03 16.02 11.94
C SER A 201 -10.01 15.26 11.08
N ILE A 202 -10.04 15.52 9.78
CA ILE A 202 -9.16 14.89 8.80
C ILE A 202 -8.61 15.96 7.87
N LEU A 203 -7.29 16.07 7.82
CA LEU A 203 -6.59 16.88 6.83
C LEU A 203 -6.22 15.98 5.65
N THR A 204 -6.64 16.37 4.45
CA THR A 204 -6.32 15.64 3.23
C THR A 204 -5.44 16.49 2.32
N LYS A 205 -4.39 15.89 1.78
CA LYS A 205 -3.51 16.54 0.78
C LYS A 205 -3.27 15.60 -0.37
N GLN A 206 -3.28 16.16 -1.57
CA GLN A 206 -2.92 15.45 -2.78
C GLN A 206 -1.65 16.03 -3.38
N TYR A 207 -0.76 15.15 -3.80
CA TYR A 207 0.51 15.47 -4.39
C TYR A 207 0.66 14.77 -5.74
N LEU A 208 1.17 15.51 -6.72
CA LEU A 208 1.60 14.94 -7.99
C LEU A 208 3.12 14.81 -7.97
N ILE A 209 3.61 13.58 -7.94
CA ILE A 209 5.04 13.25 -7.96
C ILE A 209 5.52 13.20 -9.42
N ASP A 210 4.70 12.62 -10.29
CA ASP A 210 4.91 12.54 -11.74
C ASP A 210 3.56 12.33 -12.43
N LYS A 211 3.53 12.37 -13.76
CA LYS A 211 2.32 12.16 -14.59
C LYS A 211 1.51 10.92 -14.18
N ASN A 212 2.19 9.85 -13.79
CA ASN A 212 1.59 8.57 -13.41
C ASN A 212 1.70 8.26 -11.90
N LEU A 213 2.28 9.17 -11.10
CA LEU A 213 2.59 8.92 -9.70
C LEU A 213 1.89 9.94 -8.81
N HIS A 214 0.97 9.44 -8.00
CA HIS A 214 0.10 10.25 -7.16
C HIS A 214 0.26 9.83 -5.70
N LEU A 215 0.35 10.80 -4.79
CA LEU A 215 0.33 10.57 -3.35
C LEU A 215 -0.85 11.32 -2.73
N LEU A 216 -1.63 10.61 -1.92
CA LEU A 216 -2.70 11.15 -1.11
C LEU A 216 -2.41 10.88 0.35
N THR A 217 -2.45 11.92 1.17
CA THR A 217 -2.30 11.79 2.62
C THR A 217 -3.62 12.09 3.31
N TYR A 218 -3.97 11.24 4.28
CA TYR A 218 -5.07 11.45 5.20
C TYR A 218 -4.47 11.53 6.60
N GLU A 219 -4.38 12.74 7.14
CA GLU A 219 -3.83 13.00 8.47
C GLU A 219 -4.97 13.24 9.46
N GLY A 220 -4.92 12.54 10.59
CA GLY A 220 -5.90 12.67 11.66
C GLY A 220 -5.55 11.79 12.85
N ASN A 221 -6.34 11.88 13.91
CA ASN A 221 -6.13 11.05 15.09
C ASN A 221 -6.65 9.62 14.85
N ASP A 222 -5.77 8.73 14.36
CA ASP A 222 -6.06 7.31 14.10
C ASP A 222 -6.11 6.41 15.36
N THR A 223 -6.34 6.99 16.54
CA THR A 223 -6.68 6.23 17.75
C THR A 223 -8.12 5.76 17.68
N SER A 224 -8.39 4.54 18.16
CA SER A 224 -9.75 3.99 18.19
C SER A 224 -10.72 4.92 18.91
N LEU A 225 -11.94 5.04 18.39
CA LEU A 225 -13.02 5.75 19.08
C LEU A 225 -13.43 5.05 20.37
N ASP A 226 -13.28 3.72 20.42
CA ASP A 226 -13.43 2.90 21.61
C ASP A 226 -12.10 2.17 21.90
N GLU A 227 -11.33 2.73 22.82
CA GLU A 227 -10.01 2.20 23.23
C GLU A 227 -10.13 0.98 24.14
N SER A 228 -11.27 0.84 24.83
CA SER A 228 -11.55 -0.31 25.70
C SER A 228 -11.91 -1.57 24.89
N SER A 229 -12.27 -1.38 23.62
CA SER A 229 -12.61 -2.47 22.72
C SER A 229 -11.42 -3.39 22.43
N LYS A 230 -11.67 -4.69 22.38
CA LYS A 230 -10.75 -5.66 21.74
C LYS A 230 -10.45 -5.35 20.26
N TYR A 231 -11.21 -4.43 19.66
CA TYR A 231 -11.01 -3.94 18.29
C TYR A 231 -10.26 -2.60 18.21
N ALA A 232 -9.74 -2.06 19.32
CA ALA A 232 -9.01 -0.80 19.32
C ALA A 232 -7.81 -0.77 18.36
N TRP A 233 -7.24 -1.94 18.05
CA TRP A 233 -6.18 -2.08 17.05
C TRP A 233 -6.59 -1.64 15.64
N ARG A 234 -7.90 -1.51 15.33
CA ARG A 234 -8.43 -1.05 14.04
C ARG A 234 -8.26 0.45 13.81
N GLY A 235 -7.97 1.23 14.85
CA GLY A 235 -7.82 2.68 14.75
C GLY A 235 -9.13 3.42 14.54
N ASN A 236 -9.04 4.61 13.97
CA ASN A 236 -10.19 5.49 13.76
C ASN A 236 -10.87 5.18 12.42
N GLU A 237 -11.98 4.44 12.47
CA GLU A 237 -12.71 4.00 11.27
C GLU A 237 -13.18 5.16 10.38
N ILE A 238 -13.37 6.38 10.92
CA ILE A 238 -13.77 7.56 10.15
C ILE A 238 -12.67 7.92 9.13
N ILE A 239 -11.40 7.92 9.55
CA ILE A 239 -10.26 8.24 8.69
C ILE A 239 -10.15 7.20 7.57
N TRP A 240 -10.21 5.93 7.92
CA TRP A 240 -10.10 4.83 6.96
C TRP A 240 -11.26 4.80 5.96
N LYS A 241 -12.50 5.03 6.44
CA LYS A 241 -13.66 5.17 5.57
C LYS A 241 -13.51 6.34 4.62
N GLN A 242 -13.06 7.49 5.11
CA GLN A 242 -12.82 8.66 4.27
C GLN A 242 -11.74 8.41 3.21
N ALA A 243 -10.67 7.69 3.57
CA ALA A 243 -9.57 7.38 2.66
C ALA A 243 -9.94 6.40 1.54
N LEU A 244 -10.84 5.45 1.83
CA LEU A 244 -11.15 4.34 0.93
C LEU A 244 -12.50 4.44 0.22
N LYS A 245 -13.44 5.29 0.70
CA LYS A 245 -14.83 5.35 0.21
C LYS A 245 -15.00 5.59 -1.30
N ASN A 246 -14.06 6.29 -1.93
CA ASN A 246 -14.15 6.69 -3.33
C ASN A 246 -13.32 5.79 -4.27
N ILE A 247 -12.84 4.65 -3.77
CA ILE A 247 -12.09 3.68 -4.58
C ILE A 247 -13.07 2.66 -5.13
N GLN A 248 -13.14 2.53 -6.46
CA GLN A 248 -14.00 1.57 -7.13
C GLN A 248 -13.18 0.65 -8.02
N LEU A 249 -13.20 -0.65 -7.71
CA LEU A 249 -12.57 -1.67 -8.53
C LEU A 249 -13.28 -1.82 -9.87
N LYS A 250 -12.49 -2.02 -10.93
CA LYS A 250 -13.00 -2.37 -12.26
C LYS A 250 -13.76 -3.71 -12.20
N LYS A 251 -14.95 -3.77 -12.83
CA LYS A 251 -15.87 -4.92 -12.78
C LYS A 251 -15.19 -6.27 -13.06
N GLN A 252 -14.26 -6.33 -14.02
CA GLN A 252 -13.55 -7.56 -14.35
C GLN A 252 -12.78 -8.14 -13.15
N PHE A 253 -12.15 -7.29 -12.35
CA PHE A 253 -11.42 -7.71 -11.17
C PHE A 253 -12.37 -8.05 -10.00
N SER A 254 -13.50 -7.35 -9.87
CA SER A 254 -14.50 -7.64 -8.83
C SER A 254 -15.22 -8.97 -9.04
N LEU A 255 -15.56 -9.35 -10.28
CA LEU A 255 -16.21 -10.63 -10.57
C LEU A 255 -15.29 -11.81 -10.25
N LYS A 256 -13.99 -11.72 -10.58
CA LYS A 256 -13.00 -12.75 -10.26
C LYS A 256 -12.85 -12.94 -8.74
N TYR A 257 -12.99 -11.87 -7.97
CA TYR A 257 -13.03 -11.93 -6.51
C TYR A 257 -14.30 -12.61 -5.99
N LEU A 258 -15.47 -12.25 -6.52
CA LEU A 258 -16.75 -12.87 -6.15
C LEU A 258 -16.79 -14.37 -6.48
N CYS A 259 -16.21 -14.79 -7.61
CA CYS A 259 -16.06 -16.20 -7.96
C CYS A 259 -15.22 -16.96 -6.93
N GLN A 260 -14.10 -16.39 -6.48
CA GLN A 260 -13.24 -17.04 -5.49
C GLN A 260 -13.89 -17.20 -4.12
N LYS A 261 -14.86 -16.34 -3.78
CA LYS A 261 -15.66 -16.45 -2.56
C LYS A 261 -16.91 -17.31 -2.71
N GLY A 262 -17.17 -17.90 -3.88
CA GLY A 262 -18.41 -18.64 -4.15
C GLY A 262 -19.67 -17.75 -4.16
N LEU A 263 -19.53 -16.42 -4.18
CA LEU A 263 -20.64 -15.45 -4.15
C LEU A 263 -21.22 -15.16 -5.55
N TYR A 264 -20.54 -15.62 -6.60
CA TYR A 264 -20.92 -15.36 -7.98
C TYR A 264 -22.20 -16.09 -8.41
N THR A 265 -22.44 -17.28 -7.86
CA THR A 265 -23.67 -18.06 -8.11
C THR A 265 -24.90 -17.34 -7.54
N THR A 266 -24.80 -16.72 -6.37
CA THR A 266 -25.88 -15.95 -5.74
C THR A 266 -26.19 -14.67 -6.52
N LEU A 267 -25.18 -13.96 -7.02
CA LEU A 267 -25.35 -12.77 -7.86
C LEU A 267 -25.89 -13.09 -9.26
N MET A 268 -25.53 -14.23 -9.84
CA MET A 268 -26.17 -14.75 -11.05
C MET A 268 -27.64 -15.07 -10.80
N LEU A 269 -27.98 -15.74 -9.69
CA LEU A 269 -29.37 -16.03 -9.32
C LEU A 269 -30.20 -14.75 -9.13
N ILE A 270 -29.68 -13.73 -8.45
CA ILE A 270 -30.36 -12.43 -8.28
C ILE A 270 -30.57 -11.72 -9.62
N ASN A 271 -29.59 -11.79 -10.54
CA ASN A 271 -29.73 -11.17 -11.86
C ASN A 271 -30.59 -12.00 -12.83
N LEU A 272 -30.63 -13.33 -12.69
CA LEU A 272 -31.53 -14.22 -13.44
C LEU A 272 -32.98 -14.05 -12.98
N VAL A 273 -33.21 -13.88 -11.67
CA VAL A 273 -34.53 -13.56 -11.13
C VAL A 273 -34.99 -12.18 -11.61
N ARG A 274 -34.12 -11.17 -11.59
CA ARG A 274 -34.46 -9.82 -12.12
C ARG A 274 -34.72 -9.78 -13.63
N LYS A 275 -34.06 -10.64 -14.42
CA LYS A 275 -34.32 -10.78 -15.86
C LYS A 275 -35.55 -11.61 -16.21
N LYS A 276 -36.14 -12.33 -15.25
CA LYS A 276 -37.40 -13.08 -15.44
C LYS A 276 -38.65 -12.33 -14.97
N THR A 277 -38.50 -11.11 -14.44
CA THR A 277 -39.60 -10.25 -13.97
C THR A 277 -39.86 -9.02 -14.87
N TYR A 278 -39.50 -9.10 -16.15
CA TYR A 278 -39.97 -8.17 -17.20
C TYR A 278 -40.32 -8.97 -18.45
#